data_AF-A0AA86RLC4-F1
#
_entry.id   AF-A0AA86RLC4-F1
#
_cell.length_a   1.000
_cell.length_b   1.000
_cell.length_c   1.000
_cell.angle_alpha   90.00
_cell.angle_beta   90.00
_cell.angle_gamma   90.00
#
_symmetry.space_group_name_H-M   'P 1'
#
loop_
_entity.id
_entity.type
_entity.pdbx_description
1 polymer ?
#
loop_
_entity_poly.entity_id
_entity_poly.type
_entity_poly.pdbx_seq_one_letter_code
_entity_poly.pdbx_strand_id
1 'polypeptide(L)'
;MGMATRVPFLCSSTSPNHCHKYCGVAPSLSLPVSSSSLRLRSLSLSSSSFALFSLAKRRNQEGVKRVARGFGVVAMAETAKSTVLVTGAGGRTGQIVYKKLKERPNQYVARGLVRTEESKQTIGAADDVFVGDIRDAGSIVPAIQGIHALIILTSAVPQIKPGFDPTKGQRPEFYFEDDAYPEQIDWIGQKNQIDAAKAAGVKHIVLVGSMGGTDLNNPLNSLGNGNILVWKRKAEQYLADSGVPYTIIRAGGLQDKEGGLRELLVGRDDELLKTETRTISRADVAEVCIQALNYEEAKFKAFDLASKPEGAGSPTKDFKALFSQITTRF
;
A
#
# COMPACT_ATOMS: atom_id res chain seq x y z
N MET A 1 -9.76 -13.86 68.21
CA MET A 1 -10.09 -12.64 68.99
C MET A 1 -9.22 -11.53 68.43
N GLY A 2 -9.68 -10.74 67.45
CA GLY A 2 -10.45 -9.50 67.64
C GLY A 2 -9.45 -8.34 67.68
N MET A 3 -9.49 -7.28 66.87
CA MET A 3 -10.62 -6.59 66.26
C MET A 3 -10.07 -5.68 65.16
N ALA A 4 -10.72 -5.63 63.99
CA ALA A 4 -10.43 -4.68 62.93
C ALA A 4 -11.28 -3.42 63.13
N THR A 5 -10.64 -2.25 63.17
CA THR A 5 -11.31 -0.96 63.38
C THR A 5 -11.70 -0.35 62.04
N ARG A 6 -13.01 -0.23 61.81
CA ARG A 6 -13.63 0.43 60.66
C ARG A 6 -13.64 1.95 60.86
N VAL A 7 -13.34 2.69 59.80
CA VAL A 7 -13.53 4.15 59.67
C VAL A 7 -14.89 4.40 58.98
N PRO A 8 -15.75 5.30 59.48
CA PRO A 8 -17.04 5.59 58.85
C PRO A 8 -16.91 6.69 57.78
N PHE A 9 -17.48 6.44 56.61
CA PHE A 9 -17.80 7.44 55.59
C PHE A 9 -19.11 8.13 55.97
N LEU A 10 -19.09 9.46 56.13
CA LEU A 10 -20.30 10.28 56.21
C LEU A 10 -20.67 10.82 54.82
N CYS A 11 -21.94 10.66 54.49
CA CYS A 11 -22.62 11.15 53.31
C CYS A 11 -23.26 12.51 53.64
N SER A 12 -23.12 13.50 52.74
CA SER A 12 -23.96 14.69 52.75
C SER A 12 -24.48 14.95 51.34
N SER A 13 -25.79 14.78 51.20
CA SER A 13 -26.63 15.03 50.05
C SER A 13 -26.83 16.52 49.77
N THR A 14 -26.86 16.90 48.49
CA THR A 14 -27.77 17.92 47.92
C THR A 14 -27.86 17.72 46.40
N SER A 15 -29.01 17.23 45.92
CA SER A 15 -29.53 17.56 44.58
C SER A 15 -30.60 18.64 44.74
N PRO A 16 -30.96 19.36 43.66
CA PRO A 16 -32.23 18.99 43.04
C PRO A 16 -32.31 19.11 41.51
N ASN A 17 -33.07 18.16 40.95
CA ASN A 17 -34.07 18.31 39.88
C ASN A 17 -33.62 18.54 38.41
N HIS A 18 -33.73 17.48 37.61
CA HIS A 18 -34.82 17.45 36.63
C HIS A 18 -35.30 16.03 36.26
N CYS A 19 -36.63 15.88 36.32
CA CYS A 19 -37.48 14.72 36.04
C CYS A 19 -37.45 14.28 34.57
N HIS A 20 -37.29 12.98 34.31
CA HIS A 20 -38.30 11.97 33.92
C HIS A 20 -38.96 12.12 32.53
N LYS A 21 -38.77 11.08 31.70
CA LYS A 21 -39.80 10.10 31.29
C LYS A 21 -39.12 8.97 30.48
N TYR A 22 -38.95 7.78 31.08
CA TYR A 22 -39.74 6.54 30.87
C TYR A 22 -39.75 6.06 29.41
N CYS A 23 -39.01 4.99 29.05
CA CYS A 23 -39.23 3.55 29.32
C CYS A 23 -40.23 2.90 28.33
N GLY A 24 -39.84 1.77 27.74
CA GLY A 24 -40.76 0.92 26.99
C GLY A 24 -40.04 -0.06 26.05
N VAL A 25 -39.60 -1.20 26.60
CA VAL A 25 -39.25 -2.40 25.83
C VAL A 25 -40.53 -3.22 25.62
N ALA A 26 -40.77 -3.71 24.40
CA ALA A 26 -41.51 -4.96 24.16
C ALA A 26 -41.18 -5.52 22.76
N PRO A 27 -41.38 -6.84 22.53
CA PRO A 27 -40.60 -7.65 21.59
C PRO A 27 -41.32 -8.00 20.27
N SER A 28 -40.52 -8.52 19.33
CA SER A 28 -40.85 -9.46 18.25
C SER A 28 -42.04 -9.16 17.33
N LEU A 29 -41.78 -9.03 16.03
CA LEU A 29 -42.68 -9.51 14.98
C LEU A 29 -41.89 -9.82 13.69
N SER A 30 -42.44 -10.79 12.97
CA SER A 30 -41.91 -11.70 11.97
C SER A 30 -41.60 -11.10 10.58
N LEU A 31 -40.64 -11.74 9.91
CA LEU A 31 -40.32 -11.66 8.48
C LEU A 31 -41.55 -11.90 7.57
N PRO A 32 -41.60 -11.32 6.36
CA PRO A 32 -42.24 -11.95 5.22
C PRO A 32 -41.18 -12.63 4.33
N VAL A 33 -41.28 -13.95 4.26
CA VAL A 33 -40.78 -14.74 3.13
C VAL A 33 -41.68 -14.42 1.94
N SER A 34 -41.11 -14.00 0.81
CA SER A 34 -41.81 -14.02 -0.49
C SER A 34 -41.02 -14.89 -1.45
N SER A 35 -41.54 -16.10 -1.65
CA SER A 35 -41.19 -17.02 -2.72
C SER A 35 -41.75 -16.53 -4.04
N SER A 36 -40.90 -16.29 -5.02
CA SER A 36 -41.30 -16.19 -6.42
C SER A 36 -40.39 -17.06 -7.26
N SER A 37 -40.80 -18.32 -7.39
CA SER A 37 -40.30 -19.26 -8.40
C SER A 37 -40.58 -18.71 -9.80
N LEU A 38 -39.54 -18.39 -10.57
CA LEU A 38 -39.65 -18.23 -12.01
C LEU A 38 -38.76 -19.25 -12.72
N ARG A 39 -39.48 -20.06 -13.50
CA ARG A 39 -39.10 -21.22 -14.28
C ARG A 39 -37.83 -21.01 -15.11
N LEU A 40 -36.95 -22.02 -15.06
CA LEU A 40 -35.98 -22.32 -16.11
C LEU A 40 -36.70 -22.36 -17.47
N ARG A 41 -36.23 -21.54 -18.42
CA ARG A 41 -36.39 -21.83 -19.85
C ARG A 41 -35.05 -22.37 -20.36
N SER A 42 -35.03 -23.66 -20.63
CA SER A 42 -34.04 -24.31 -21.47
C SER A 42 -34.13 -23.74 -22.89
N LEU A 43 -33.05 -23.11 -23.35
CA LEU A 43 -32.82 -22.87 -24.77
C LEU A 43 -31.72 -23.84 -25.22
N SER A 44 -32.16 -24.94 -25.82
CA SER A 44 -31.36 -25.76 -26.70
C SER A 44 -31.21 -25.03 -28.03
N LEU A 45 -29.97 -24.79 -28.48
CA LEU A 45 -29.67 -24.62 -29.90
C LEU A 45 -28.45 -25.45 -30.28
N SER A 46 -28.82 -26.52 -30.99
CA SER A 46 -28.11 -27.30 -32.01
C SER A 46 -26.62 -27.05 -32.25
N SER A 47 -25.89 -28.15 -32.07
CA SER A 47 -24.66 -28.53 -32.77
C SER A 47 -24.77 -28.37 -34.28
N SER A 48 -23.76 -27.74 -34.90
CA SER A 48 -23.53 -27.81 -36.34
C SER A 48 -22.26 -28.62 -36.58
N SER A 49 -22.49 -29.86 -36.97
CA SER A 49 -21.50 -30.81 -37.45
C SER A 49 -20.86 -30.34 -38.76
N PHE A 50 -19.53 -30.34 -38.82
CA PHE A 50 -18.80 -30.44 -40.10
C PHE A 50 -17.84 -31.63 -40.01
N ALA A 51 -18.36 -32.81 -40.33
CA ALA A 51 -17.57 -33.95 -40.75
C ALA A 51 -17.92 -34.21 -42.22
N LEU A 52 -16.95 -34.02 -43.11
CA LEU A 52 -17.00 -34.50 -44.48
C LEU A 52 -15.78 -35.39 -44.70
N PHE A 53 -16.05 -36.68 -44.75
CA PHE A 53 -15.17 -37.68 -45.35
C PHE A 53 -15.05 -37.39 -46.85
N SER A 54 -13.83 -37.42 -47.38
CA SER A 54 -13.61 -37.91 -48.74
C SER A 54 -12.28 -38.65 -48.81
N LEU A 55 -12.41 -39.93 -49.13
CA LEU A 55 -11.34 -40.89 -49.39
C LEU A 55 -10.84 -40.72 -50.84
N ALA A 56 -9.57 -41.05 -51.05
CA ALA A 56 -8.90 -41.39 -52.30
C ALA A 56 -8.60 -40.25 -53.31
N LYS A 57 -7.31 -40.04 -53.62
CA LYS A 57 -6.60 -40.78 -54.69
C LYS A 57 -5.12 -40.36 -54.70
N ARG A 58 -4.21 -41.32 -54.48
CA ARG A 58 -2.77 -41.13 -54.75
C ARG A 58 -2.59 -40.85 -56.24
N ARG A 59 -1.97 -39.71 -56.57
CA ARG A 59 -1.34 -39.47 -57.87
C ARG A 59 0.06 -38.95 -57.62
N ASN A 60 1.01 -39.70 -58.15
CA ASN A 60 2.43 -39.42 -58.14
C ASN A 60 2.71 -38.33 -59.18
N GLN A 61 3.28 -37.19 -58.79
CA GLN A 61 3.89 -36.23 -59.69
C GLN A 61 5.14 -35.65 -59.02
N GLU A 62 6.28 -35.94 -59.64
CA GLU A 62 7.55 -35.25 -59.43
C GLU A 62 7.44 -33.81 -59.93
N GLY A 63 8.10 -32.87 -59.25
CA GLY A 63 8.41 -31.57 -59.84
C GLY A 63 8.43 -30.38 -58.88
N VAL A 64 9.64 -29.81 -58.75
CA VAL A 64 9.95 -28.42 -58.36
C VAL A 64 9.91 -28.08 -56.86
N LYS A 65 11.09 -28.16 -56.23
CA LYS A 65 11.39 -27.48 -54.97
C LYS A 65 11.39 -25.95 -55.19
N ARG A 66 10.27 -25.28 -54.92
CA ARG A 66 10.26 -23.85 -54.63
C ARG A 66 10.56 -23.65 -53.15
N VAL A 67 11.74 -23.11 -52.86
CA VAL A 67 12.07 -22.60 -51.52
C VAL A 67 11.27 -21.31 -51.33
N ALA A 68 10.08 -21.42 -50.76
CA ALA A 68 9.37 -20.27 -50.24
C ALA A 68 10.06 -19.83 -48.94
N ARG A 69 10.84 -18.74 -49.02
CA ARG A 69 11.26 -18.00 -47.82
C ARG A 69 10.01 -17.39 -47.20
N GLY A 70 9.38 -18.11 -46.29
CA GLY A 70 8.39 -17.54 -45.38
C GLY A 70 9.11 -16.58 -44.45
N PHE A 71 9.02 -15.28 -44.73
CA PHE A 71 9.25 -14.28 -43.70
C PHE A 71 8.10 -14.38 -42.71
N GLY A 72 8.25 -15.22 -41.69
CA GLY A 72 7.40 -15.20 -40.52
C GLY A 72 7.65 -13.87 -39.81
N VAL A 73 6.74 -12.92 -39.99
CA VAL A 73 6.66 -11.75 -39.10
C VAL A 73 6.16 -12.31 -37.76
N VAL A 74 7.08 -12.59 -36.85
CA VAL A 74 6.74 -12.87 -35.46
C VAL A 74 6.24 -11.54 -34.90
N ALA A 75 4.93 -11.39 -34.80
CA ALA A 75 4.34 -10.33 -34.01
C ALA A 75 4.83 -10.54 -32.58
N MET A 76 5.80 -9.72 -32.15
CA MET A 76 6.17 -9.60 -30.75
C MET A 76 4.90 -9.16 -30.04
N ALA A 77 4.36 -10.01 -29.17
CA ALA A 77 3.28 -9.61 -28.28
C ALA A 77 3.79 -8.39 -27.50
N GLU A 78 3.22 -7.22 -27.75
CA GLU A 78 3.43 -6.07 -26.87
C GLU A 78 3.00 -6.50 -25.47
N THR A 79 3.97 -6.68 -24.58
CA THR A 79 3.68 -6.90 -23.17
C THR A 79 2.90 -5.67 -22.69
N ALA A 80 1.63 -5.85 -22.34
CA ALA A 80 0.78 -4.75 -21.91
C ALA A 80 1.44 -4.01 -20.73
N LYS A 81 1.58 -2.70 -20.86
CA LYS A 81 2.22 -1.85 -19.83
C LYS A 81 1.39 -1.90 -18.55
N SER A 82 2.06 -2.03 -17.41
CA SER A 82 1.39 -2.03 -16.10
C SER A 82 1.09 -0.58 -15.69
N THR A 83 -0.17 -0.26 -15.44
CA THR A 83 -0.53 1.05 -14.88
C THR A 83 -0.28 1.03 -13.37
N VAL A 84 0.59 1.92 -12.89
CA VAL A 84 1.04 1.96 -11.48
C VAL A 84 0.69 3.30 -10.86
N LEU A 85 -0.13 3.29 -9.81
CA LEU A 85 -0.42 4.48 -9.01
C LEU A 85 0.56 4.61 -7.85
N VAL A 86 1.11 5.81 -7.67
CA VAL A 86 1.83 6.22 -6.46
C VAL A 86 0.96 7.20 -5.67
N THR A 87 0.59 6.87 -4.45
CA THR A 87 -0.09 7.82 -3.54
C THR A 87 0.93 8.51 -2.63
N GLY A 88 0.70 9.78 -2.32
CA GLY A 88 1.72 10.62 -1.71
C GLY A 88 2.81 11.00 -2.72
N ALA A 89 2.46 11.13 -4.00
CA ALA A 89 3.38 11.39 -5.10
C ALA A 89 4.12 12.73 -4.99
N GLY A 90 3.58 13.69 -4.24
CA GLY A 90 4.25 14.97 -3.93
C GLY A 90 5.19 14.92 -2.72
N GLY A 91 5.22 13.79 -2.00
CA GLY A 91 6.14 13.59 -0.88
C GLY A 91 7.56 13.31 -1.36
N ARG A 92 8.54 13.52 -0.48
CA ARG A 92 9.99 13.38 -0.78
C ARG A 92 10.36 12.05 -1.45
N THR A 93 9.83 10.93 -0.97
CA THR A 93 10.06 9.61 -1.58
C THR A 93 9.09 9.33 -2.73
N GLY A 94 7.82 9.72 -2.59
CA GLY A 94 6.78 9.53 -3.60
C GLY A 94 7.12 10.15 -4.95
N GLN A 95 7.67 11.37 -4.96
CA GLN A 95 8.07 12.03 -6.21
C GLN A 95 9.21 11.28 -6.93
N ILE A 96 10.08 10.61 -6.18
CA ILE A 96 11.18 9.82 -6.76
C ILE A 96 10.60 8.56 -7.40
N VAL A 97 9.66 7.88 -6.75
CA VAL A 97 8.98 6.71 -7.33
C VAL A 97 8.21 7.10 -8.59
N TYR A 98 7.42 8.18 -8.50
CA TYR A 98 6.68 8.70 -9.65
C TYR A 98 7.60 9.02 -10.84
N LYS A 99 8.71 9.74 -10.60
CA LYS A 99 9.73 10.01 -11.63
C LYS A 99 10.32 8.72 -12.21
N LYS A 100 10.69 7.75 -11.38
CA LYS A 100 11.23 6.45 -11.81
C LYS A 100 10.27 5.65 -12.69
N LEU A 101 8.96 5.73 -12.42
CA LEU A 101 7.93 5.14 -13.29
C LEU A 101 7.89 5.83 -14.66
N LYS A 102 7.90 7.18 -14.68
CA LYS A 102 7.92 7.98 -15.93
C LYS A 102 9.16 7.74 -16.77
N GLU A 103 10.31 7.47 -16.15
CA GLU A 103 11.58 7.13 -16.81
C GLU A 103 11.57 5.72 -17.44
N ARG A 104 10.55 4.89 -17.16
CA ARG A 104 10.40 3.53 -17.68
C ARG A 104 9.10 3.37 -18.48
N PRO A 105 8.83 4.20 -19.51
CA PRO A 105 7.56 4.24 -20.22
C PRO A 105 7.28 2.99 -21.07
N ASN A 106 8.29 2.14 -21.27
CA ASN A 106 8.15 0.86 -21.96
C ASN A 106 7.63 -0.25 -21.04
N GLN A 107 7.67 -0.05 -19.71
CA GLN A 107 7.21 -1.02 -18.71
C GLN A 107 5.95 -0.54 -17.99
N TYR A 108 5.88 0.76 -17.68
CA TYR A 108 4.83 1.31 -16.84
C TYR A 108 4.07 2.46 -17.51
N VAL A 109 2.79 2.57 -17.14
CA VAL A 109 2.01 3.80 -17.23
C VAL A 109 1.96 4.39 -15.81
N ALA A 110 2.69 5.47 -15.58
CA ALA A 110 2.73 6.10 -14.26
C ALA A 110 1.42 6.84 -13.98
N ARG A 111 1.01 6.85 -12.71
CA ARG A 111 -0.07 7.68 -12.19
C ARG A 111 0.31 8.18 -10.80
N GLY A 112 0.00 9.43 -10.49
CA GLY A 112 0.23 10.04 -9.18
C GLY A 112 -1.07 10.41 -8.48
N LEU A 113 -1.10 10.29 -7.16
CA LEU A 113 -2.10 10.94 -6.31
C LEU A 113 -1.38 11.86 -5.33
N VAL A 114 -1.79 13.13 -5.32
CA VAL A 114 -1.37 14.15 -4.37
C VAL A 114 -2.58 14.71 -3.62
N ARG A 115 -2.34 15.40 -2.51
CA ARG A 115 -3.41 15.95 -1.67
C ARG A 115 -3.96 17.29 -2.17
N THR A 116 -3.13 18.11 -2.80
CA THR A 116 -3.48 19.48 -3.20
C THR A 116 -3.05 19.78 -4.62
N GLU A 117 -3.71 20.75 -5.26
CA GLU A 117 -3.33 21.23 -6.58
C GLU A 117 -1.91 21.81 -6.57
N GLU A 118 -1.52 22.53 -5.52
CA GLU A 118 -0.14 23.01 -5.33
C GLU A 118 0.88 21.87 -5.42
N SER A 119 0.62 20.76 -4.71
CA SER A 119 1.50 19.60 -4.74
C SER A 119 1.55 18.93 -6.13
N LYS A 120 0.47 19.00 -6.91
CA LYS A 120 0.42 18.53 -8.30
C LYS A 120 1.32 19.39 -9.18
N GLN A 121 1.29 20.71 -9.01
CA GLN A 121 2.16 21.64 -9.74
C GLN A 121 3.65 21.36 -9.45
N THR A 122 4.03 21.07 -8.20
CA THR A 122 5.42 20.77 -7.83
C THR A 122 6.01 19.55 -8.54
N ILE A 123 5.18 18.56 -8.90
CA ILE A 123 5.65 17.33 -9.57
C ILE A 123 5.43 17.34 -11.09
N GLY A 124 5.15 18.52 -11.67
CA GLY A 124 5.08 18.74 -13.12
C GLY A 124 3.67 18.85 -13.71
N ALA A 125 2.62 18.93 -12.88
CA ALA A 125 1.24 19.22 -13.28
C ALA A 125 0.64 18.30 -14.36
N ALA A 126 1.19 17.10 -14.52
CA ALA A 126 0.80 16.21 -15.61
C ALA A 126 -0.62 15.63 -15.42
N ASP A 127 -1.27 15.28 -16.54
CA ASP A 127 -2.65 14.77 -16.57
C ASP A 127 -2.82 13.42 -15.85
N ASP A 128 -1.73 12.68 -15.67
CA ASP A 128 -1.66 11.44 -14.90
C ASP A 128 -1.52 11.67 -13.38
N VAL A 129 -1.57 12.92 -12.92
CA VAL A 129 -1.59 13.30 -11.50
C VAL A 129 -2.99 13.72 -11.08
N PHE A 130 -3.54 12.98 -10.13
CA PHE A 130 -4.84 13.19 -9.53
C PHE A 130 -4.70 13.93 -8.20
N VAL A 131 -5.69 14.74 -7.87
CA VAL A 131 -5.82 15.40 -6.56
C VAL A 131 -6.94 14.72 -5.79
N GLY A 132 -6.66 14.30 -4.56
CA GLY A 132 -7.65 13.66 -3.69
C GLY A 132 -7.11 13.49 -2.27
N ASP A 133 -8.01 13.36 -1.31
CA ASP A 133 -7.68 13.16 0.10
C ASP A 133 -7.99 11.72 0.49
N ILE A 134 -6.97 10.99 0.97
CA ILE A 134 -7.12 9.59 1.34
C ILE A 134 -8.10 9.36 2.51
N ARG A 135 -8.44 10.40 3.27
CA ARG A 135 -9.49 10.36 4.31
C ARG A 135 -10.89 10.31 3.70
N ASP A 136 -11.06 10.88 2.52
CA ASP A 136 -12.29 10.77 1.72
C ASP A 136 -12.11 9.68 0.66
N ALA A 137 -12.62 8.49 0.96
CA ALA A 137 -12.56 7.34 0.07
C ALA A 137 -13.14 7.62 -1.33
N GLY A 138 -14.15 8.48 -1.46
CA GLY A 138 -14.76 8.83 -2.75
C GLY A 138 -13.80 9.61 -3.65
N SER A 139 -13.04 10.54 -3.06
CA SER A 139 -12.12 11.41 -3.79
C SER A 139 -10.95 10.67 -4.47
N ILE A 140 -10.55 9.50 -3.96
CA ILE A 140 -9.40 8.74 -4.47
C ILE A 140 -9.77 7.69 -5.53
N VAL A 141 -11.06 7.36 -5.69
CA VAL A 141 -11.53 6.35 -6.66
C VAL A 141 -11.07 6.65 -8.10
N PRO A 142 -11.18 7.90 -8.63
CA PRO A 142 -10.75 8.19 -10.00
C PRO A 142 -9.28 7.88 -10.26
N ALA A 143 -8.41 8.07 -9.25
CA ALA A 143 -7.00 7.74 -9.36
C ALA A 143 -6.75 6.23 -9.38
N ILE A 144 -7.58 5.43 -8.71
CA ILE A 144 -7.40 3.98 -8.53
C ILE A 144 -8.02 3.15 -9.66
N GLN A 145 -9.04 3.66 -10.34
CA GLN A 145 -9.71 2.91 -11.41
C GLN A 145 -8.76 2.52 -12.56
N GLY A 146 -8.75 1.23 -12.92
CA GLY A 146 -7.95 0.69 -14.02
C GLY A 146 -6.45 0.49 -13.74
N ILE A 147 -5.98 0.69 -12.50
CA ILE A 147 -4.57 0.45 -12.17
C ILE A 147 -4.30 -1.04 -11.96
N HIS A 148 -3.07 -1.46 -12.26
CA HIS A 148 -2.60 -2.82 -12.06
C HIS A 148 -1.89 -2.99 -10.72
N ALA A 149 -1.17 -1.96 -10.28
CA ALA A 149 -0.48 -1.94 -9.00
C ALA A 149 -0.61 -0.58 -8.30
N LEU A 150 -0.54 -0.59 -6.98
CA LEU A 150 -0.57 0.58 -6.10
C LEU A 150 0.69 0.62 -5.24
N ILE A 151 1.36 1.77 -5.17
CA ILE A 151 2.46 2.05 -4.24
C ILE A 151 1.99 3.13 -3.25
N ILE A 152 1.86 2.76 -1.99
CA ILE A 152 1.42 3.64 -0.91
C ILE A 152 2.63 4.29 -0.24
N LEU A 153 2.76 5.61 -0.44
CA LEU A 153 3.80 6.48 0.14
C LEU A 153 3.18 7.67 0.89
N THR A 154 1.95 7.50 1.38
CA THR A 154 1.26 8.46 2.24
C THR A 154 1.64 8.27 3.70
N SER A 155 1.70 9.36 4.46
CA SER A 155 2.02 9.33 5.89
C SER A 155 1.46 10.57 6.58
N ALA A 156 1.06 10.47 7.84
CA ALA A 156 0.90 11.66 8.67
C ALA A 156 2.25 12.37 8.79
N VAL A 157 2.21 13.70 8.84
CA VAL A 157 3.40 14.54 8.95
C VAL A 157 3.20 15.46 10.15
N PRO A 158 3.96 15.29 11.25
CA PRO A 158 3.87 16.20 12.38
C PRO A 158 4.45 17.56 12.01
N GLN A 159 3.89 18.61 12.60
CA GLN A 159 4.38 19.98 12.51
C GLN A 159 5.03 20.40 13.82
N ILE A 160 6.01 21.30 13.75
CA ILE A 160 6.57 21.93 14.95
C ILE A 160 5.52 22.88 15.50
N LYS A 161 5.26 22.83 16.82
CA LYS A 161 4.30 23.73 17.46
C LYS A 161 4.66 25.20 17.19
N PRO A 162 3.67 26.06 16.86
CA PRO A 162 3.90 27.49 16.71
C PRO A 162 4.55 28.08 17.97
N GLY A 163 5.47 29.03 17.76
CA GLY A 163 6.19 29.67 18.87
C GLY A 163 7.45 28.94 19.35
N PHE A 164 7.87 27.85 18.69
CA PHE A 164 9.17 27.25 18.92
C PHE A 164 10.30 28.22 18.52
N ASP A 165 11.21 28.49 19.46
CA ASP A 165 12.39 29.33 19.26
C ASP A 165 13.66 28.47 19.41
N PRO A 166 14.38 28.18 18.30
CA PRO A 166 15.56 27.33 18.33
C PRO A 166 16.72 27.94 19.14
N THR A 167 16.71 29.25 19.39
CA THR A 167 17.78 29.94 20.14
C THR A 167 17.70 29.69 21.65
N LYS A 168 16.54 29.26 22.16
CA LYS A 168 16.32 29.00 23.59
C LYS A 168 16.83 27.64 24.08
N GLY A 169 17.46 26.85 23.21
CA GLY A 169 18.03 25.54 23.55
C GLY A 169 17.00 24.46 23.91
N GLN A 170 15.71 24.74 23.76
CA GLN A 170 14.63 23.78 24.01
C GLN A 170 14.49 22.82 22.83
N ARG A 171 14.03 21.60 23.09
CA ARG A 171 13.67 20.66 22.02
C ARG A 171 12.34 21.09 21.39
N PRO A 172 12.17 20.98 20.07
CA PRO A 172 10.89 21.27 19.44
C PRO A 172 9.84 20.28 19.93
N GLU A 173 8.68 20.82 20.28
CA GLU A 173 7.47 20.04 20.44
C GLU A 173 6.77 19.92 19.09
N PHE A 174 6.21 18.74 18.85
CA PHE A 174 5.48 18.45 17.62
C PHE A 174 3.99 18.27 17.91
N TYR A 175 3.16 18.50 16.91
CA TYR A 175 1.73 18.20 16.92
C TYR A 175 1.27 17.76 15.53
N PHE A 176 0.08 17.19 15.46
CA PHE A 176 -0.65 16.99 14.21
C PHE A 176 -1.83 17.94 14.18
N GLU A 177 -2.13 18.50 13.00
CA GLU A 177 -3.38 19.23 12.81
C GLU A 177 -4.58 18.34 13.11
N ASP A 178 -5.70 18.96 13.46
CA ASP A 178 -6.96 18.24 13.64
C ASP A 178 -7.28 17.44 12.36
N ASP A 179 -7.73 16.18 12.55
CA ASP A 179 -7.96 15.19 11.49
C ASP A 179 -6.74 14.79 10.64
N ALA A 180 -5.52 15.21 11.00
CA ALA A 180 -4.27 14.82 10.35
C ALA A 180 -3.38 13.90 11.21
N TYR A 181 -3.95 13.36 12.30
CA TYR A 181 -3.27 12.39 13.15
C TYR A 181 -3.03 11.07 12.41
N PRO A 182 -2.04 10.26 12.85
CA PRO A 182 -1.74 8.98 12.23
C PRO A 182 -2.93 8.00 12.17
N GLU A 183 -3.87 8.07 13.11
CA GLU A 183 -5.09 7.23 13.02
C GLU A 183 -5.87 7.52 11.73
N GLN A 184 -6.10 8.79 11.40
CA GLN A 184 -6.87 9.21 10.23
C GLN A 184 -6.06 9.01 8.95
N ILE A 185 -4.76 9.27 8.97
CA ILE A 185 -3.92 9.26 7.76
C ILE A 185 -3.30 7.88 7.52
N ASP A 186 -2.57 7.36 8.49
CA ASP A 186 -1.80 6.12 8.36
C ASP A 186 -2.66 4.87 8.55
N TRP A 187 -3.71 4.92 9.37
CA TRP A 187 -4.65 3.81 9.48
C TRP A 187 -5.84 3.95 8.52
N ILE A 188 -6.77 4.87 8.77
CA ILE A 188 -8.00 5.00 7.98
C ILE A 188 -7.72 5.36 6.52
N GLY A 189 -6.82 6.33 6.28
CA GLY A 189 -6.46 6.74 4.94
C GLY A 189 -5.79 5.65 4.11
N GLN A 190 -4.93 4.83 4.71
CA GLN A 190 -4.34 3.67 4.03
C GLN A 190 -5.36 2.55 3.82
N LYS A 191 -6.25 2.31 4.80
CA LYS A 191 -7.37 1.38 4.66
C LYS A 191 -8.25 1.74 3.46
N ASN A 192 -8.60 3.02 3.29
CA ASN A 192 -9.41 3.49 2.15
C ASN A 192 -8.72 3.19 0.80
N GLN A 193 -7.41 3.40 0.72
CA GLN A 193 -6.63 3.08 -0.49
C GLN A 193 -6.61 1.58 -0.78
N ILE A 194 -6.41 0.75 0.25
CA ILE A 194 -6.40 -0.72 0.13
C ILE A 194 -7.77 -1.23 -0.32
N ASP A 195 -8.85 -0.73 0.28
CA ASP A 195 -10.22 -1.14 -0.05
C ASP A 195 -10.58 -0.76 -1.49
N ALA A 196 -10.25 0.47 -1.92
CA ALA A 196 -10.48 0.92 -3.28
C ALA A 196 -9.64 0.13 -4.30
N ALA A 197 -8.37 -0.17 -3.98
CA ALA A 197 -7.50 -1.00 -4.82
C ALA A 197 -8.04 -2.43 -4.95
N LYS A 198 -8.48 -3.03 -3.85
CA LYS A 198 -9.11 -4.36 -3.85
C LYS A 198 -10.39 -4.38 -4.69
N ALA A 199 -11.25 -3.37 -4.54
CA ALA A 199 -12.47 -3.24 -5.34
C ALA A 199 -12.20 -3.06 -6.83
N ALA A 200 -11.11 -2.37 -7.19
CA ALA A 200 -10.65 -2.21 -8.57
C ALA A 200 -9.92 -3.45 -9.14
N GLY A 201 -9.72 -4.49 -8.32
CA GLY A 201 -9.07 -5.73 -8.77
C GLY A 201 -7.55 -5.60 -8.97
N VAL A 202 -6.91 -4.66 -8.27
CA VAL A 202 -5.46 -4.45 -8.26
C VAL A 202 -4.70 -5.74 -7.96
N LYS A 203 -3.58 -5.97 -8.66
CA LYS A 203 -2.82 -7.22 -8.61
C LYS A 203 -1.67 -7.20 -7.62
N HIS A 204 -1.22 -6.02 -7.19
CA HIS A 204 -0.14 -5.86 -6.22
C HIS A 204 -0.21 -4.50 -5.51
N ILE A 205 -0.10 -4.50 -4.18
CA ILE A 205 0.06 -3.28 -3.36
C ILE A 205 1.43 -3.29 -2.68
N VAL A 206 2.23 -2.25 -2.90
CA VAL A 206 3.47 -1.99 -2.17
C VAL A 206 3.17 -0.90 -1.13
N LEU A 207 3.48 -1.14 0.14
CA LEU A 207 3.28 -0.18 1.23
C LEU A 207 4.61 0.12 1.91
N VAL A 208 5.00 1.39 1.96
CA VAL A 208 6.20 1.82 2.68
C VAL A 208 5.82 2.28 4.09
N GLY A 209 6.29 1.52 5.08
CA GLY A 209 6.18 1.79 6.50
C GLY A 209 7.50 2.28 7.10
N SER A 210 7.70 1.96 8.38
CA SER A 210 8.90 2.30 9.13
C SER A 210 9.28 1.13 10.03
N MET A 211 10.58 0.92 10.20
CA MET A 211 11.07 0.14 11.35
C MET A 211 10.62 0.79 12.67
N GLY A 212 10.60 0.00 13.73
CA GLY A 212 10.23 0.34 15.11
C GLY A 212 8.86 -0.18 15.51
N GLY A 213 8.12 -0.84 14.60
CA GLY A 213 6.76 -1.31 14.84
C GLY A 213 6.65 -2.47 15.84
N THR A 214 7.76 -3.11 16.23
CA THR A 214 7.76 -4.15 17.27
C THR A 214 7.80 -3.61 18.69
N ASP A 215 8.13 -2.32 18.86
CA ASP A 215 8.23 -1.65 20.16
C ASP A 215 7.15 -0.57 20.32
N LEU A 216 6.17 -0.82 21.18
CA LEU A 216 5.09 0.14 21.49
C LEU A 216 5.65 1.41 22.17
N ASN A 217 6.77 1.31 22.87
CA ASN A 217 7.41 2.43 23.57
C ASN A 217 8.42 3.19 22.69
N ASN A 218 8.47 2.88 21.38
CA ASN A 218 9.38 3.56 20.47
C ASN A 218 9.16 5.09 20.52
N PRO A 219 10.23 5.92 20.61
CA PRO A 219 10.11 7.37 20.73
C PRO A 219 9.31 8.05 19.62
N LEU A 220 9.22 7.45 18.42
CA LEU A 220 8.41 7.98 17.32
C LEU A 220 6.91 7.98 17.63
N ASN A 221 6.42 7.08 18.51
CA ASN A 221 5.02 7.08 18.93
C ASN A 221 4.67 8.31 19.79
N SER A 222 5.64 8.85 20.52
CA SER A 222 5.46 10.05 21.35
C SER A 222 5.46 11.36 20.55
N LEU A 223 5.94 11.36 19.30
CA LEU A 223 5.91 12.57 18.46
C LEU A 223 4.46 13.01 18.22
N GLY A 224 4.13 14.22 18.67
CA GLY A 224 2.78 14.77 18.55
C GLY A 224 1.70 13.93 19.22
N ASN A 225 2.05 13.06 20.17
CA ASN A 225 1.15 12.09 20.80
C ASN A 225 0.38 11.23 19.77
N GLY A 226 1.02 10.91 18.64
CA GLY A 226 0.34 10.35 17.48
C GLY A 226 0.30 8.83 17.40
N ASN A 227 1.15 8.09 18.13
CA ASN A 227 1.29 6.63 18.02
C ASN A 227 1.51 6.14 16.56
N ILE A 228 2.28 6.89 15.78
CA ILE A 228 2.38 6.71 14.33
C ILE A 228 2.79 5.29 13.89
N LEU A 229 3.71 4.65 14.62
CA LEU A 229 4.17 3.30 14.25
C LEU A 229 3.09 2.26 14.52
N VAL A 230 2.28 2.45 15.57
CA VAL A 230 1.14 1.59 15.89
C VAL A 230 0.10 1.65 14.78
N TRP A 231 -0.27 2.85 14.32
CA TRP A 231 -1.26 3.03 13.27
C TRP A 231 -0.77 2.54 11.90
N LYS A 232 0.49 2.78 11.56
CA LYS A 232 1.12 2.18 10.37
C LYS A 232 1.10 0.66 10.43
N ARG A 233 1.51 0.05 11.55
CA ARG A 233 1.50 -1.41 11.70
C ARG A 233 0.08 -1.99 11.61
N LYS A 234 -0.94 -1.26 12.07
CA LYS A 234 -2.34 -1.63 11.90
C LYS A 234 -2.75 -1.66 10.41
N ALA A 235 -2.33 -0.68 9.62
CA ALA A 235 -2.56 -0.66 8.17
C ALA A 235 -1.78 -1.76 7.43
N GLU A 236 -0.54 -2.00 7.82
CA GLU A 236 0.27 -3.11 7.31
C GLU A 236 -0.42 -4.47 7.55
N GLN A 237 -0.92 -4.71 8.77
CA GLN A 237 -1.64 -5.93 9.10
C GLN A 237 -2.92 -6.07 8.27
N TYR A 238 -3.69 -4.99 8.13
CA TYR A 238 -4.89 -4.97 7.29
C TYR A 238 -4.59 -5.26 5.82
N LEU A 239 -3.47 -4.73 5.30
CA LEU A 239 -3.01 -5.07 3.96
C LEU A 239 -2.68 -6.57 3.85
N ALA A 240 -1.96 -7.12 4.83
CA ALA A 240 -1.61 -8.54 4.85
C ALA A 240 -2.86 -9.44 4.88
N ASP A 241 -3.89 -9.04 5.63
CA ASP A 241 -5.16 -9.75 5.76
C ASP A 241 -6.11 -9.52 4.57
N SER A 242 -5.82 -8.56 3.69
CA SER A 242 -6.73 -8.16 2.60
C SER A 242 -6.94 -9.23 1.53
N GLY A 243 -6.00 -10.18 1.40
CA GLY A 243 -5.93 -11.18 0.33
C GLY A 243 -5.36 -10.65 -0.99
N VAL A 244 -5.04 -9.36 -1.10
CA VAL A 244 -4.36 -8.78 -2.26
C VAL A 244 -2.86 -9.08 -2.14
N PRO A 245 -2.15 -9.51 -3.20
CA PRO A 245 -0.70 -9.64 -3.14
C PRO A 245 -0.04 -8.33 -2.72
N TYR A 246 0.88 -8.40 -1.75
CA TYR A 246 1.47 -7.21 -1.16
C TYR A 246 2.99 -7.28 -0.98
N THR A 247 3.61 -6.12 -0.81
CA THR A 247 4.97 -5.97 -0.30
C THR A 247 4.98 -4.85 0.74
N ILE A 248 5.32 -5.17 1.98
CA ILE A 248 5.47 -4.19 3.07
C ILE A 248 6.96 -3.92 3.26
N ILE A 249 7.35 -2.66 3.12
CA ILE A 249 8.74 -2.20 3.22
C ILE A 249 8.85 -1.29 4.44
N ARG A 250 9.39 -1.79 5.54
CA ARG A 250 9.63 -1.03 6.77
C ARG A 250 10.99 -0.35 6.69
N ALA A 251 11.01 0.88 6.19
CA ALA A 251 12.28 1.58 5.99
C ALA A 251 12.93 1.99 7.31
N GLY A 252 14.26 2.01 7.34
CA GLY A 252 15.02 2.70 8.37
C GLY A 252 14.97 4.21 8.26
N GLY A 253 15.80 4.89 9.06
CA GLY A 253 15.90 6.34 9.05
C GLY A 253 16.20 6.88 7.65
N LEU A 254 15.26 7.62 7.07
CA LEU A 254 15.33 8.09 5.70
C LEU A 254 16.33 9.24 5.52
N GLN A 255 17.21 9.11 4.53
CA GLN A 255 18.21 10.11 4.17
C GLN A 255 17.96 10.69 2.77
N ASP A 256 18.24 11.98 2.59
CA ASP A 256 18.24 12.65 1.28
C ASP A 256 19.63 12.54 0.65
N LYS A 257 19.96 11.32 0.18
CA LYS A 257 21.21 10.98 -0.52
C LYS A 257 20.90 10.30 -1.85
N GLU A 258 21.89 10.26 -2.75
CA GLU A 258 21.80 9.51 -4.00
C GLU A 258 21.55 8.02 -3.76
N GLY A 259 20.80 7.36 -4.64
CA GLY A 259 20.48 5.93 -4.55
C GLY A 259 21.26 5.11 -5.57
N GLY A 260 21.23 3.78 -5.42
CA GLY A 260 21.89 2.82 -6.30
C GLY A 260 23.39 2.68 -6.08
N LEU A 261 23.91 3.27 -4.99
CA LEU A 261 25.33 3.32 -4.61
C LEU A 261 25.67 2.48 -3.36
N ARG A 262 24.66 1.86 -2.72
CA ARG A 262 24.82 1.16 -1.45
C ARG A 262 24.38 -0.29 -1.54
N GLU A 263 25.02 -1.12 -0.72
CA GLU A 263 24.51 -2.46 -0.43
C GLU A 263 23.26 -2.31 0.44
N LEU A 264 22.13 -2.80 -0.07
CA LEU A 264 20.86 -2.81 0.62
C LEU A 264 20.79 -4.03 1.54
N LEU A 265 20.30 -3.81 2.75
CA LEU A 265 20.11 -4.82 3.77
C LEU A 265 18.62 -5.00 4.01
N VAL A 266 18.17 -6.24 4.00
CA VAL A 266 16.83 -6.61 4.46
C VAL A 266 16.93 -7.27 5.82
N GLY A 267 15.95 -7.02 6.68
CA GLY A 267 15.85 -7.65 7.98
C GLY A 267 14.42 -7.96 8.35
N ARG A 268 14.24 -8.46 9.56
CA ARG A 268 12.94 -8.72 10.17
C ARG A 268 12.89 -8.26 11.62
N ASP A 269 11.68 -7.96 12.09
CA ASP A 269 11.37 -7.68 13.49
C ASP A 269 12.34 -6.70 14.17
N ASP A 270 12.65 -5.61 13.47
CA ASP A 270 13.50 -4.51 13.92
C ASP A 270 14.94 -4.93 14.28
N GLU A 271 15.42 -6.07 13.79
CA GLU A 271 16.79 -6.54 14.08
C GLU A 271 17.86 -5.55 13.58
N LEU A 272 17.58 -4.84 12.48
CA LEU A 272 18.47 -3.80 11.94
C LEU A 272 18.54 -2.56 12.83
N LEU A 273 17.56 -2.29 13.71
CA LEU A 273 17.65 -1.19 14.68
C LEU A 273 18.68 -1.47 15.79
N LYS A 274 19.07 -2.73 15.97
CA LYS A 274 20.09 -3.18 16.93
C LYS A 274 21.51 -3.08 16.35
N THR A 275 21.65 -2.66 15.09
CA THR A 275 22.93 -2.48 14.41
C THR A 275 23.21 -1.00 14.10
N GLU A 276 24.41 -0.71 13.62
CA GLU A 276 24.77 0.64 13.15
C GLU A 276 24.15 0.97 11.76
N THR A 277 23.68 -0.03 11.03
CA THR A 277 23.11 0.11 9.67
C THR A 277 21.59 0.19 9.73
N ARG A 278 21.07 1.29 10.25
CA ARG A 278 19.64 1.52 10.51
C ARG A 278 19.00 2.62 9.65
N THR A 279 19.69 3.03 8.60
CA THR A 279 19.27 4.14 7.72
C THR A 279 19.33 3.75 6.25
N ILE A 280 18.56 4.45 5.42
CA ILE A 280 18.51 4.23 3.98
C ILE A 280 18.20 5.52 3.23
N SER A 281 18.70 5.68 2.00
CA SER A 281 18.34 6.81 1.16
C SER A 281 16.90 6.68 0.64
N ARG A 282 16.18 7.80 0.49
CA ARG A 282 14.85 7.80 -0.14
C ARG A 282 14.88 7.26 -1.56
N ALA A 283 15.98 7.50 -2.29
CA ALA A 283 16.16 7.00 -3.64
C ALA A 283 16.30 5.47 -3.70
N ASP A 284 16.94 4.84 -2.70
CA ASP A 284 17.02 3.39 -2.58
C ASP A 284 15.67 2.78 -2.20
N VAL A 285 14.92 3.38 -1.26
CA VAL A 285 13.54 2.95 -0.96
C VAL A 285 12.67 3.02 -2.22
N ALA A 286 12.78 4.12 -2.98
CA ALA A 286 12.05 4.28 -4.22
C ALA A 286 12.41 3.21 -5.25
N GLU A 287 13.69 2.85 -5.39
CA GLU A 287 14.10 1.76 -6.29
C GLU A 287 13.56 0.40 -5.83
N VAL A 288 13.61 0.08 -4.52
CA VAL A 288 13.03 -1.18 -4.01
C VAL A 288 11.52 -1.25 -4.28
N CYS A 289 10.78 -0.14 -4.18
CA CYS A 289 9.36 -0.10 -4.54
C CYS A 289 9.12 -0.47 -6.01
N ILE A 290 9.94 0.04 -6.93
CA ILE A 290 9.85 -0.28 -8.36
C ILE A 290 10.21 -1.74 -8.60
N GLN A 291 11.29 -2.21 -7.99
CA GLN A 291 11.77 -3.59 -8.16
C GLN A 291 10.77 -4.59 -7.60
N ALA A 292 10.07 -4.29 -6.50
CA ALA A 292 9.02 -5.14 -5.96
C ALA A 292 7.92 -5.47 -6.99
N LEU A 293 7.62 -4.56 -7.92
CA LEU A 293 6.63 -4.80 -8.98
C LEU A 293 7.07 -5.86 -10.00
N ASN A 294 8.36 -6.16 -10.08
CA ASN A 294 8.97 -6.97 -11.14
C ASN A 294 9.30 -8.40 -10.71
N TYR A 295 9.22 -8.71 -9.42
CA TYR A 295 9.61 -10.01 -8.88
C TYR A 295 8.46 -10.64 -8.08
N GLU A 296 8.09 -11.86 -8.44
CA GLU A 296 7.10 -12.65 -7.69
C GLU A 296 7.59 -12.92 -6.26
N GLU A 297 8.91 -13.01 -6.07
CA GLU A 297 9.55 -13.18 -4.77
C GLU A 297 9.28 -12.03 -3.79
N ALA A 298 8.88 -10.85 -4.29
CA ALA A 298 8.49 -9.71 -3.46
C ALA A 298 7.04 -9.78 -2.96
N LYS A 299 6.19 -10.63 -3.54
CA LYS A 299 4.77 -10.73 -3.16
C LYS A 299 4.58 -11.53 -1.87
N PHE A 300 3.61 -11.09 -1.07
CA PHE A 300 3.30 -11.60 0.26
C PHE A 300 4.51 -11.55 1.20
N LYS A 301 5.28 -10.46 1.11
CA LYS A 301 6.47 -10.23 1.94
C LYS A 301 6.32 -8.98 2.78
N ALA A 302 6.85 -9.04 4.00
CA ALA A 302 7.07 -7.88 4.85
C ALA A 302 8.50 -7.93 5.38
N PHE A 303 9.23 -6.84 5.28
CA PHE A 303 10.64 -6.80 5.69
C PHE A 303 11.07 -5.38 6.07
N ASP A 304 12.09 -5.35 6.92
CA ASP A 304 12.82 -4.15 7.28
C ASP A 304 13.87 -3.84 6.22
N LEU A 305 14.10 -2.56 5.92
CA LEU A 305 15.01 -2.15 4.86
C LEU A 305 15.96 -1.05 5.35
N ALA A 306 17.26 -1.34 5.26
CA ALA A 306 18.34 -0.39 5.52
C ALA A 306 19.42 -0.51 4.45
N SER A 307 20.52 0.24 4.60
CA SER A 307 21.68 0.14 3.74
C SER A 307 22.97 0.27 4.54
N LYS A 308 24.04 -0.39 4.09
CA LYS A 308 25.39 -0.06 4.53
C LYS A 308 25.74 1.37 4.07
N PRO A 309 26.69 2.04 4.74
CA PRO A 309 27.27 3.27 4.20
C PRO A 309 27.79 3.06 2.77
N GLU A 310 27.79 4.14 2.00
CA GLU A 310 28.36 4.14 0.67
C GLU A 310 29.85 3.76 0.71
N GLY A 311 30.28 2.90 -0.22
CA GLY A 311 31.64 2.37 -0.26
C GLY A 311 31.95 1.23 0.73
N ALA A 312 31.09 0.96 1.72
CA ALA A 312 31.29 -0.13 2.68
C ALA A 312 30.82 -1.51 2.17
N GLY A 313 30.14 -1.56 1.04
CA GLY A 313 29.61 -2.77 0.41
C GLY A 313 29.38 -2.57 -1.08
N SER A 314 29.02 -3.63 -1.79
CA SER A 314 28.74 -3.55 -3.23
C SER A 314 27.31 -3.06 -3.47
N PRO A 315 27.09 -2.08 -4.37
CA PRO A 315 25.74 -1.61 -4.66
C PRO A 315 24.83 -2.75 -5.12
N THR A 316 23.66 -2.91 -4.49
CA THR A 316 22.74 -3.99 -4.83
C THR A 316 22.21 -3.83 -6.26
N LYS A 317 22.37 -4.88 -7.07
CA LYS A 317 21.84 -4.96 -8.44
C LYS A 317 20.94 -6.18 -8.67
N ASP A 318 21.21 -7.28 -7.96
CA ASP A 318 20.39 -8.49 -8.02
C ASP A 318 19.23 -8.41 -7.02
N PHE A 319 18.13 -7.80 -7.45
CA PHE A 319 16.92 -7.69 -6.64
C PHE A 319 16.17 -9.01 -6.50
N LYS A 320 16.35 -9.95 -7.44
CA LYS A 320 15.77 -11.30 -7.31
C LYS A 320 16.37 -12.02 -6.10
N ALA A 321 17.70 -11.99 -5.98
CA ALA A 321 18.40 -12.52 -4.80
C ALA A 321 17.99 -11.79 -3.52
N LEU A 322 17.91 -10.44 -3.57
CA LEU A 322 17.50 -9.62 -2.43
C LEU A 322 16.11 -9.98 -1.90
N PHE A 323 15.14 -10.27 -2.78
CA PHE A 323 13.79 -10.68 -2.36
C PHE A 323 13.70 -12.16 -1.99
N SER A 324 14.48 -13.03 -2.62
CA SER A 324 14.45 -14.49 -2.38
C SER A 324 14.84 -14.88 -0.95
N GLN A 325 15.69 -14.09 -0.28
CA GLN A 325 16.06 -14.30 1.12
C GLN A 325 14.94 -13.96 2.12
N ILE A 326 13.88 -13.26 1.69
CA ILE A 326 12.80 -12.81 2.56
C ILE A 326 11.76 -13.92 2.67
N THR A 327 11.53 -14.42 3.89
CA THR A 327 10.56 -15.48 4.15
C THR A 327 9.35 -15.02 4.97
N THR A 328 9.48 -13.86 5.64
CA THR A 328 8.45 -13.24 6.47
C THR A 328 7.29 -12.74 5.64
N ARG A 329 6.07 -13.02 6.13
CA ARG A 329 4.82 -12.49 5.55
C ARG A 329 4.34 -11.24 6.28
N PHE A 330 4.67 -11.08 7.56
CA PHE A 330 4.37 -9.90 8.36
C PHE A 330 5.47 -9.70 9.39
#